data_AF-A0A2I1DU38-F1
#
_entry.id   AF-A0A2I1DU38-F1
#
_cell.length_a   1.000
_cell.length_b   1.000
_cell.length_c   1.000
_cell.angle_alpha   90.00
_cell.angle_beta   90.00
_cell.angle_gamma   90.00
#
_symmetry.space_group_name_H-M   'P 1'
#
loop_
_entity.id
_entity.type
_entity.pdbx_description
1 polymer ?
#
loop_
_entity_poly.entity_id
_entity_poly.type
_entity_poly.pdbx_seq_one_letter_code
_entity_poly.pdbx_strand_id
1 'polypeptide(L)' 'MSLFSLFGPKYPTQIAKPMSHFFIAASIVWLSLNKVETSMQSNPPYDTDPRNPKALLNKQLKEHH' A
#
# COMPACT_ATOMS: atom_id res chain seq x y z
N MET A 1 1.25 18.64 28.49
CA MET A 1 1.48 17.23 28.86
C MET A 1 2.39 16.64 27.79
N SER A 2 3.63 16.24 28.13
CA SER A 2 4.58 15.76 27.11
C SER A 2 4.23 14.33 26.68
N LEU A 3 4.53 13.96 25.43
CA LEU A 3 4.33 12.61 24.89
C LEU A 3 4.94 11.50 25.77
N PHE A 4 6.03 11.82 26.48
CA PHE A 4 6.69 10.89 27.43
C PHE A 4 5.82 10.56 28.64
N SER A 5 4.90 11.44 29.04
CA SER A 5 4.01 11.23 30.19
C SER A 5 2.90 10.19 29.92
N LEU A 6 2.59 9.88 28.66
CA LEU A 6 1.50 8.97 28.28
C LEU A 6 1.99 7.54 28.00
N PHE A 7 3.22 7.37 27.55
CA PHE A 7 3.72 6.08 27.03
C PHE A 7 4.83 5.43 27.85
N GLY A 8 5.21 6.03 28.98
CA GLY A 8 6.26 5.51 29.85
C GLY A 8 7.66 5.53 29.20
N PRO A 9 8.68 4.96 29.88
CA PRO A 9 10.04 4.91 29.35
C PRO A 9 10.13 3.99 28.12
N LYS A 10 10.71 4.51 27.02
CA LYS A 10 10.96 3.73 25.79
C LYS A 10 12.33 3.06 25.87
N TYR A 11 12.35 1.72 25.83
CA TYR A 11 13.59 0.94 25.83
C TYR A 11 14.06 0.59 24.41
N PRO A 12 15.37 0.67 24.11
CA PRO A 12 15.90 0.39 22.77
C PRO A 12 16.10 -1.11 22.53
N THR A 13 15.00 -1.85 22.41
CA THR A 13 15.03 -3.29 22.11
C THR A 13 15.34 -3.57 20.62
N GLN A 14 16.14 -4.60 20.33
CA GLN A 14 16.50 -4.98 18.95
C GLN A 14 15.35 -5.70 18.24
N ILE A 15 14.38 -4.95 17.70
CA ILE A 15 13.21 -5.51 17.01
C ILE A 15 13.52 -5.90 15.56
N ALA A 16 14.32 -5.09 14.86
CA ALA A 16 14.53 -5.25 13.41
C ALA A 16 15.21 -6.58 13.03
N LYS A 17 16.12 -7.11 13.87
CA LYS A 17 16.84 -8.36 13.60
C LYS A 17 15.92 -9.58 13.56
N PRO A 18 15.20 -9.93 14.64
CA PRO A 18 14.30 -11.09 14.62
C PRO A 18 13.11 -10.90 13.67
N MET A 19 12.64 -9.66 13.50
CA MET A 19 11.49 -9.37 12.64
C MET A 19 11.82 -9.25 11.15
N SER A 20 13.09 -9.29 10.77
CA SER A 20 13.56 -9.04 9.38
C SER A 20 12.84 -9.90 8.34
N HIS A 21 12.65 -11.19 8.61
CA HIS A 21 11.93 -12.12 7.74
C HIS A 21 10.49 -11.67 7.44
N PHE A 22 9.77 -11.15 8.45
CA PHE A 22 8.40 -10.66 8.28
C PHE A 22 8.37 -9.38 7.46
N PHE A 23 9.30 -8.44 7.69
CA PHE A 23 9.39 -7.22 6.89
C PHE A 23 9.70 -7.53 5.43
N ILE A 24 10.62 -8.45 5.17
CA ILE A 24 10.97 -8.88 3.82
C ILE A 24 9.75 -9.54 3.16
N ALA A 25 9.12 -10.51 3.83
CA ALA A 25 7.95 -11.20 3.30
C ALA A 25 6.79 -10.24 3.01
N ALA A 26 6.47 -9.34 3.95
CA ALA A 26 5.44 -8.33 3.77
C ALA A 26 5.73 -7.41 2.57
N SER A 27 7.00 -7.03 2.37
CA SER A 27 7.40 -6.19 1.24
C SER A 27 7.22 -6.92 -0.10
N ILE A 28 7.57 -8.21 -0.14
CA ILE A 28 7.36 -9.05 -1.33
C ILE A 28 5.88 -9.19 -1.64
N VAL A 29 5.06 -9.50 -0.64
CA VAL A 29 3.61 -9.63 -0.79
C VAL A 29 3.00 -8.32 -1.26
N TRP A 30 3.39 -7.19 -0.66
CA TRP A 30 2.93 -5.87 -1.06
C TRP A 30 3.25 -5.58 -2.53
N LEU A 31 4.49 -5.81 -2.98
CA LEU A 31 4.86 -5.62 -4.39
C LEU A 31 4.07 -6.54 -5.33
N SER A 32 3.85 -7.79 -4.92
CA SER A 32 3.08 -8.76 -5.71
C SER A 32 1.63 -8.32 -5.86
N LEU A 33 0.97 -7.96 -4.75
CA LEU A 33 -0.43 -7.54 -4.75
C LEU A 33 -0.65 -6.28 -5.60
N ASN A 34 0.23 -5.28 -5.49
CA ASN A 34 0.12 -4.07 -6.31
C ASN A 34 0.15 -4.37 -7.81
N LYS A 35 1.02 -5.30 -8.25
CA LYS A 35 1.10 -5.70 -9.66
C LYS A 35 -0.15 -6.45 -10.11
N VAL A 36 -0.65 -7.37 -9.28
CA VAL A 36 -1.86 -8.14 -9.57
C VAL A 36 -3.06 -7.21 -9.65
N GLU A 37 -3.25 -6.33 -8.67
CA GLU A 37 -4.33 -5.34 -8.63
C GLU A 37 -4.35 -4.47 -9.90
N THR A 38 -3.20 -3.89 -10.27
CA THR A 38 -3.07 -3.03 -11.45
C THR A 38 -3.46 -3.74 -12.75
N SER A 39 -3.21 -5.06 -12.82
CA SER A 39 -3.61 -5.89 -13.96
C SER A 39 -5.11 -6.16 -13.94
N MET A 40 -5.66 -6.54 -12.79
CA MET A 40 -7.09 -6.88 -12.65
C MET A 40 -8.02 -5.68 -12.89
N GLN A 41 -7.57 -4.47 -12.58
CA GLN A 41 -8.30 -3.24 -12.88
C GLN A 41 -8.55 -3.00 -14.39
N SER A 42 -7.89 -3.73 -15.29
CA SER A 42 -8.14 -3.62 -16.74
C SER A 42 -9.00 -4.75 -17.31
N ASN A 43 -9.45 -5.69 -16.46
CA ASN A 43 -10.25 -6.81 -16.93
C ASN A 43 -11.75 -6.48 -16.85
N PRO A 44 -12.55 -6.85 -17.86
CA PRO A 44 -14.01 -6.80 -17.77
C PRO A 44 -14.55 -7.71 -16.66
N PRO A 45 -15.60 -7.30 -15.92
CA PRO A 45 -16.37 -6.06 -16.05
C PRO A 45 -15.81 -4.86 -15.23
N TYR A 46 -14.70 -5.04 -14.52
CA TYR A 46 -14.17 -4.08 -13.55
C TYR A 46 -13.49 -2.85 -14.19
N ASP A 47 -13.13 -2.95 -15.46
CA ASP A 47 -12.57 -1.87 -16.26
C ASP A 47 -13.53 -0.68 -16.45
N THR A 48 -14.85 -0.96 -16.44
CA THR A 48 -15.91 0.05 -16.58
C THR A 48 -16.48 0.55 -15.25
N ASP A 49 -16.00 0.05 -14.10
CA ASP A 49 -16.47 0.50 -12.80
C ASP A 49 -16.05 1.96 -12.57
N PRO A 50 -16.98 2.89 -12.29
CA PRO A 50 -16.66 4.30 -12.02
C PRO A 50 -15.78 4.51 -10.78
N ARG A 51 -15.65 3.51 -9.91
CA ARG A 51 -14.78 3.54 -8.73
C ARG A 51 -13.36 3.08 -9.03
N ASN A 52 -13.12 2.48 -10.19
CA ASN A 52 -11.82 1.96 -10.57
C ASN A 52 -10.82 3.13 -10.71
N PRO A 53 -9.79 3.20 -9.86
CA PRO A 53 -8.82 4.30 -9.88
C PRO A 53 -8.13 4.45 -11.24
N LYS A 54 -7.88 3.33 -11.94
CA LYS A 54 -7.24 3.32 -13.25
C LYS A 54 -8.13 3.92 -14.34
N ALA A 55 -9.44 3.63 -14.29
CA ALA A 55 -10.40 4.22 -15.22
C ALA A 55 -10.53 5.73 -14.99
N LEU A 56 -10.57 6.16 -13.72
CA LEU A 56 -10.61 7.58 -13.34
C LEU A 56 -9.35 8.33 -13.81
N LEU A 57 -8.16 7.76 -13.57
CA LEU A 57 -6.89 8.34 -14.04
C LEU A 57 -6.87 8.46 -15.57
N ASN A 58 -7.27 7.41 -16.28
CA ASN A 58 -7.32 7.43 -17.75
C ASN A 58 -8.29 8.48 -18.30
N LYS A 59 -9.42 8.71 -17.63
CA LYS A 59 -10.36 9.77 -17.99
C LYS A 59 -9.72 11.15 -17.82
N GLN A 60 -9.06 11.40 -16.69
CA GLN A 60 -8.35 12.65 -16.44
C GLN A 60 -7.25 12.91 -17.49
N LEU A 61 -6.44 11.90 -17.81
CA LEU A 61 -5.38 12.02 -18.82
C LEU A 61 -5.89 12.38 -20.22
N LYS A 62 -7.12 11.96 -20.57
CA LYS A 62 -7.81 12.29 -21.82
C LYS A 62 -8.44 13.67 -21.82
N GLU A 63 -8.83 14.20 -20.67
CA GLU A 63 -9.39 15.55 -20.54
C GLU A 63 -8.29 16.64 -20.56
N HIS A 64 -7.06 16.25 -20.19
CA HIS A 64 -5.90 17.14 -20.15
C HIS A 64 -5.02 17.11 -21.42
N HIS A 65 -5.35 16.28 -22.42
CA HIS A 65 -4.75 16.26 -23.76
C HIS A 65 -5.79 16.69 -24.81
#